data_AF-A0A1V5CMA9-F1
#
_entry.id   AF-A0A1V5CMA9-F1
#
_cell.length_a   1.000
_cell.length_b   1.000
_cell.length_c   1.000
_cell.angle_alpha   90.00
_cell.angle_beta   90.00
_cell.angle_gamma   90.00
#
_symmetry.space_group_name_H-M   'P 1'
#
loop_
_entity.id
_entity.type
_entity.pdbx_description
1 polymer ?
#
loop_
_entity_poly.entity_id
_entity_poly.type
_entity_poly.pdbx_seq_one_letter_code
_entity_poly.pdbx_strand_id
1 'polypeptide(L)'
;MIFCLQQKRDPKKTPGGQETDRINPLQPYFLVYVLDDGNVRLSFAHPKQILSIYRELCIDRGAPHEALCALFDEHTRDGKDMKLYSGLIERAVGSIAATFRKRIATGIQSGRSFVIPKDTEQANETTDFELVTWLVIKADDGGQ
;
A
#
# COMPACT_ATOMS: atom_id res chain seq x y z
N MET A 1 4.90 -9.05 0.53
CA MET A 1 3.51 -8.80 0.95
C MET A 1 2.91 -7.59 0.26
N ILE A 2 1.64 -7.67 -0.12
CA ILE A 2 0.88 -6.52 -0.62
C ILE A 2 0.06 -5.93 0.53
N PHE A 3 0.14 -4.62 0.73
CA PHE A 3 -0.66 -3.88 1.72
C PHE A 3 -1.67 -2.98 1.02
N CYS A 4 -2.90 -2.96 1.55
CA CYS A 4 -3.92 -1.98 1.23
C CYS A 4 -4.11 -1.04 2.42
N LEU A 5 -3.74 0.22 2.22
CA LEU A 5 -3.78 1.26 3.23
C LEU A 5 -4.83 2.30 2.83
N GLN A 6 -5.72 2.68 3.74
CA GLN A 6 -6.68 3.76 3.53
C GLN A 6 -6.16 5.03 4.19
N GLN A 7 -6.14 6.14 3.46
CA GLN A 7 -5.84 7.43 4.06
C GLN A 7 -7.03 7.91 4.90
N LYS A 8 -6.79 8.19 6.18
CA LYS A 8 -7.76 8.80 7.11
C LYS A 8 -7.94 10.25 6.71
N ARG A 9 -9.00 10.55 5.97
CA ARG A 9 -9.41 11.92 5.64
C ARG A 9 -10.63 12.31 6.44
N ASP A 10 -10.68 13.56 6.90
CA ASP A 10 -11.91 14.17 7.36
C ASP A 10 -12.69 14.66 6.12
N PRO A 11 -13.80 14.00 5.73
CA PRO A 11 -14.56 14.35 4.53
C PRO A 11 -15.11 15.78 4.58
N LYS A 12 -15.19 16.41 5.78
CA LYS A 12 -15.63 17.80 5.93
C LYS A 12 -14.52 18.82 5.66
N LYS A 13 -13.25 18.45 5.81
CA LYS A 13 -12.09 19.36 5.62
C LYS A 13 -11.45 19.21 4.23
N THR A 14 -11.62 18.04 3.63
CA THR A 14 -10.94 17.62 2.41
C THR A 14 -11.96 17.00 1.44
N PRO A 15 -12.84 17.80 0.80
CA PRO A 15 -13.66 17.28 -0.29
C PRO A 15 -12.72 16.83 -1.41
N GLY A 16 -12.81 15.56 -1.82
CA GLY A 16 -11.92 14.98 -2.84
C GLY A 16 -11.79 15.89 -4.05
N GLY A 17 -10.60 16.43 -4.26
CA GLY A 17 -10.29 17.28 -5.41
C GLY A 17 -9.90 16.42 -6.60
N GLN A 18 -10.33 16.82 -7.82
CA GLN A 18 -9.98 16.16 -9.09
C GLN A 18 -8.47 15.90 -9.26
N GLU A 19 -7.61 16.69 -8.60
CA GLU A 19 -6.16 16.54 -8.68
C GLU A 19 -5.65 15.37 -7.82
N THR A 20 -6.27 15.08 -6.67
CA THR A 20 -5.88 13.92 -5.86
C THR A 20 -6.19 12.59 -6.55
N ASP A 21 -7.22 12.56 -7.39
CA ASP A 21 -7.57 11.41 -8.24
C ASP A 21 -6.55 11.23 -9.39
N ARG A 22 -6.03 12.33 -9.94
CA ARG A 22 -4.93 12.28 -10.92
C ARG A 22 -3.65 11.72 -10.31
N ILE A 23 -3.37 12.06 -9.05
CA ILE A 23 -2.19 11.58 -8.33
C ILE A 23 -2.35 10.12 -7.90
N ASN A 24 -3.55 9.72 -7.45
CA ASN A 24 -3.85 8.33 -7.10
C ASN A 24 -5.28 7.98 -7.56
N PRO A 25 -5.46 7.15 -8.60
CA PRO A 25 -6.80 6.82 -9.08
C PRO A 25 -7.58 5.89 -8.14
N LEU A 26 -6.93 5.34 -7.10
CA LEU A 26 -7.56 4.45 -6.12
C LEU A 26 -7.96 5.17 -4.83
N GLN A 27 -7.98 6.51 -4.78
CA GLN A 27 -8.37 7.25 -3.57
C GLN A 27 -9.67 6.69 -2.95
N PRO A 28 -9.74 6.53 -1.61
CA PRO A 28 -8.73 6.86 -0.60
C PRO A 28 -7.68 5.76 -0.33
N TYR A 29 -7.59 4.74 -1.19
CA TYR A 29 -6.77 3.55 -0.98
C TYR A 29 -5.42 3.62 -1.69
N PHE A 30 -4.40 3.08 -1.03
CA PHE A 30 -3.03 2.98 -1.50
C PHE A 30 -2.58 1.53 -1.42
N LEU A 31 -2.20 0.98 -2.58
CA LEU A 31 -1.65 -0.36 -2.68
C LEU A 31 -0.12 -0.30 -2.77
N VAL A 32 0.57 -1.10 -1.98
CA VAL A 32 2.03 -1.18 -2.00
C VAL A 32 2.48 -2.63 -1.87
N TYR A 33 3.41 -3.05 -2.72
CA TYR A 33 4.06 -4.35 -2.62
C TYR A 33 5.46 -4.18 -2.03
N VAL A 34 5.67 -4.75 -0.84
CA VAL A 34 6.95 -4.76 -0.11
C VAL A 34 7.48 -6.19 -0.03
N LEU A 35 8.78 -6.39 -0.25
CA LEU A 35 9.47 -7.67 -0.06
C LEU A 35 9.82 -7.88 1.42
N ASP A 36 10.20 -9.11 1.79
CA ASP A 36 10.49 -9.48 3.19
C ASP A 36 11.71 -8.76 3.77
N ASP A 37 12.62 -8.27 2.93
CA ASP A 37 13.77 -7.43 3.30
C ASP A 37 13.41 -5.95 3.52
N GLY A 38 12.13 -5.57 3.31
CA GLY A 38 11.65 -4.20 3.41
C GLY A 38 11.78 -3.38 2.12
N ASN A 39 12.28 -3.96 1.02
CA ASN A 39 12.36 -3.28 -0.27
C ASN A 39 10.96 -3.13 -0.89
N VAL A 40 10.62 -1.91 -1.32
CA VAL A 40 9.33 -1.63 -1.97
C VAL A 40 9.42 -1.98 -3.45
N ARG A 41 8.96 -3.20 -3.78
CA ARG A 41 8.94 -3.74 -5.15
C ARG A 41 8.03 -2.95 -6.09
N LEU A 42 6.86 -2.51 -5.61
CA LEU A 42 5.91 -1.66 -6.33
C LEU A 42 5.27 -0.67 -5.36
N SER A 43 5.36 0.62 -5.65
CA SER A 43 4.64 1.66 -4.92
C SER A 43 3.21 1.86 -5.45
N PHE A 44 2.41 2.67 -4.77
CA PHE A 44 1.04 3.03 -5.19
C PHE A 44 0.94 3.66 -6.58
N ALA A 45 2.09 4.04 -7.16
CA ALA A 45 2.17 4.49 -8.53
C ALA A 45 1.82 3.41 -9.57
N HIS A 46 1.79 2.13 -9.16
CA HIS A 46 1.61 0.96 -10.03
C HIS A 46 0.34 0.16 -9.69
N PRO A 47 -0.84 0.79 -9.52
CA PRO A 47 -2.02 0.13 -8.98
C PRO A 47 -2.49 -1.04 -9.86
N LYS A 48 -2.43 -0.90 -11.19
CA LYS A 48 -2.82 -1.96 -12.14
C LYS A 48 -1.95 -3.21 -11.98
N GLN A 49 -0.63 -3.05 -11.87
CA GLN A 49 0.28 -4.19 -11.72
C GLN A 49 0.05 -4.92 -10.40
N ILE A 50 -0.14 -4.17 -9.31
CA ILE A 50 -0.43 -4.79 -8.00
C ILE A 50 -1.76 -5.56 -8.04
N LEU A 51 -2.81 -4.98 -8.63
CA LEU A 51 -4.10 -5.65 -8.78
C LEU A 51 -4.03 -6.88 -9.69
N SER A 52 -3.21 -6.84 -10.74
CA SER A 52 -2.96 -8.02 -11.59
C SER A 52 -2.30 -9.16 -10.80
N ILE A 53 -1.27 -8.86 -10.01
CA ILE A 53 -0.63 -9.85 -9.12
C ILE A 53 -1.64 -10.40 -8.11
N TYR A 54 -2.41 -9.51 -7.47
CA TYR A 54 -3.43 -9.91 -6.51
C TYR A 54 -4.45 -10.86 -7.13
N ARG A 55 -4.94 -10.53 -8.34
CA ARG A 55 -5.86 -11.38 -9.09
C ARG A 55 -5.23 -12.73 -9.41
N GLU A 56 -4.01 -12.76 -9.95
CA GLU A 56 -3.34 -14.01 -10.31
C GLU A 56 -3.15 -14.95 -9.11
N LEU A 57 -2.84 -14.40 -7.94
CA LEU A 57 -2.63 -15.17 -6.72
C LEU A 57 -3.94 -15.69 -6.09
N CYS A 58 -5.06 -14.99 -6.31
CA CYS A 58 -6.32 -15.27 -5.59
C CYS A 58 -7.49 -15.71 -6.48
N ILE A 59 -7.39 -15.60 -7.81
CA ILE A 59 -8.49 -15.97 -8.70
C ILE A 59 -8.84 -17.46 -8.55
N ASP A 60 -10.15 -17.74 -8.51
CA ASP A 60 -10.72 -19.08 -8.32
C ASP A 60 -10.30 -19.79 -7.01
N ARG A 61 -9.67 -19.09 -6.07
CA ARG A 61 -9.32 -19.60 -4.74
C ARG A 61 -10.38 -19.18 -3.72
N GLY A 62 -11.28 -20.11 -3.38
CA GLY A 62 -12.32 -19.89 -2.36
C GLY A 62 -11.85 -20.09 -0.91
N ALA A 63 -10.64 -20.63 -0.71
CA ALA A 63 -10.07 -20.93 0.60
C ALA A 63 -8.62 -20.42 0.71
N PRO A 64 -8.16 -20.05 1.92
CA PRO A 64 -6.77 -19.68 2.14
C PRO A 64 -5.83 -20.88 1.99
N HIS A 65 -4.55 -20.60 1.76
CA HIS A 65 -3.53 -21.64 1.68
C HIS A 65 -3.07 -22.03 3.10
N GLU A 66 -3.58 -23.14 3.63
CA GLU A 66 -3.37 -23.54 5.04
C GLU A 66 -1.91 -23.59 5.47
N ALA A 67 -1.00 -24.14 4.65
CA ALA A 67 0.42 -24.18 5.00
C ALA A 67 1.06 -22.78 5.13
N LEU A 68 0.60 -21.80 4.34
CA LEU A 68 1.07 -20.42 4.45
C LEU A 68 0.49 -19.73 5.68
N CYS A 69 -0.75 -20.05 6.05
CA CYS A 69 -1.34 -19.60 7.31
C CYS A 69 -0.54 -20.13 8.50
N ALA A 70 -0.25 -21.43 8.55
CA ALA A 70 0.54 -22.04 9.61
C ALA A 70 1.95 -21.42 9.73
N LEU A 71 2.64 -21.23 8.61
CA LEU A 71 3.95 -20.55 8.59
C LEU A 71 3.87 -19.11 9.10
N PHE A 72 2.82 -18.38 8.73
CA PHE A 72 2.61 -17.01 9.20
C PHE A 72 2.32 -16.98 10.70
N ASP A 73 1.48 -17.89 11.20
CA ASP A 73 1.11 -17.97 12.62
C ASP A 73 2.32 -18.37 13.48
N GLU A 74 3.13 -19.32 13.03
CA GLU A 74 4.38 -19.69 13.70
C GLU A 74 5.34 -18.50 13.80
N HIS A 75 5.59 -17.81 12.67
CA HIS A 75 6.47 -16.64 12.63
C HIS A 75 5.97 -15.49 13.50
N THR A 76 4.66 -15.28 13.58
CA THR A 76 4.06 -14.19 14.35
C THR A 76 3.72 -14.58 15.78
N ARG A 77 3.96 -15.84 16.18
CA ARG A 77 3.49 -16.40 17.46
C ARG A 77 1.99 -16.16 17.66
N ASP A 78 1.19 -16.58 16.67
CA ASP A 78 -0.26 -16.35 16.59
C ASP A 78 -0.60 -14.86 16.70
N GLY A 79 0.16 -14.00 15.99
CA GLY A 79 -0.02 -12.55 16.01
C GLY A 79 0.51 -11.82 17.25
N LYS A 80 1.13 -12.50 18.23
CA LYS A 80 1.72 -11.85 19.43
C LYS A 80 2.98 -11.05 19.11
N ASP A 81 3.69 -11.39 18.02
CA ASP A 81 4.87 -10.68 17.55
C ASP A 81 4.73 -10.27 16.08
N MET A 82 4.26 -9.04 15.89
CA MET A 82 4.05 -8.46 14.58
C MET A 82 5.19 -7.52 14.16
N LYS A 83 6.30 -7.43 14.91
CA LYS A 83 7.34 -6.40 14.72
C LYS A 83 7.88 -6.34 13.30
N LEU A 84 8.17 -7.50 12.71
CA LEU A 84 8.64 -7.59 11.32
C LEU A 84 7.63 -6.95 10.36
N TYR A 85 6.37 -7.37 10.46
CA TYR A 85 5.27 -6.93 9.59
C TYR A 85 4.91 -5.46 9.80
N SER A 86 4.94 -4.97 11.04
CA SER A 86 4.83 -3.55 11.37
C SER A 86 5.94 -2.74 10.68
N GLY A 87 7.18 -3.23 10.70
CA GLY A 87 8.28 -2.58 9.97
C GLY A 87 8.07 -2.55 8.45
N LEU A 88 7.49 -3.60 7.86
CA LEU A 88 7.14 -3.61 6.43
C LEU A 88 6.04 -2.59 6.10
N ILE A 89 5.06 -2.41 7.00
CA ILE A 89 4.02 -1.38 6.86
C ILE A 89 4.64 0.03 6.93
N GLU A 90 5.57 0.27 7.84
CA GLU A 90 6.31 1.55 7.91
C GLU A 90 7.07 1.84 6.61
N ARG A 91 7.72 0.83 6.02
CA ARG A 91 8.35 0.96 4.68
C ARG A 91 7.34 1.30 3.60
N ALA A 92 6.15 0.68 3.62
CA ALA A 92 5.09 0.97 2.67
C ALA A 92 4.60 2.42 2.76
N VAL A 93 4.30 2.90 3.96
CA VAL A 93 3.89 4.29 4.20
C VAL A 93 4.98 5.27 3.78
N GLY A 94 6.24 5.02 4.17
CA GLY A 94 7.37 5.87 3.77
C GLY A 94 7.48 6.00 2.25
N SER A 95 7.27 4.91 1.52
CA SER A 95 7.22 4.91 0.05
C SER A 95 6.02 5.69 -0.49
N ILE A 96 4.84 5.61 0.15
CA ILE A 96 3.68 6.41 -0.23
C ILE A 96 4.02 7.89 -0.11
N ALA A 97 4.49 8.35 1.04
CA ALA A 97 4.82 9.77 1.24
C ALA A 97 5.91 10.27 0.26
N ALA A 98 6.94 9.47 0.01
CA ALA A 98 7.99 9.82 -0.96
C ALA A 98 7.46 9.88 -2.40
N THR A 99 6.70 8.87 -2.82
CA THR A 99 6.15 8.80 -4.19
C THR A 99 5.10 9.88 -4.43
N PHE A 100 4.28 10.19 -3.43
CA PHE A 100 3.27 11.25 -3.49
C PHE A 100 3.94 12.62 -3.70
N ARG A 101 4.91 12.97 -2.84
CA ARG A 101 5.70 14.21 -2.99
C ARG A 101 6.38 14.32 -4.36
N LYS A 102 6.93 13.21 -4.87
CA LYS A 102 7.52 13.18 -6.22
C LYS A 102 6.49 13.49 -7.31
N ARG A 103 5.28 12.91 -7.24
CA ARG A 103 4.20 13.18 -8.21
C ARG A 103 3.73 14.64 -8.15
N ILE A 104 3.63 15.22 -6.96
CA ILE A 104 3.35 16.66 -6.80
C ILE A 104 4.42 17.50 -7.50
N ALA A 105 5.70 17.24 -7.21
CA ALA A 105 6.80 17.99 -7.81
C ALA A 105 6.82 17.88 -9.34
N THR A 106 6.60 16.69 -9.89
CA THR A 106 6.49 16.48 -11.34
C THR A 106 5.27 17.21 -11.94
N GLY A 107 4.12 17.19 -11.25
CA GLY A 107 2.92 17.91 -11.66
C GLY A 107 3.18 19.41 -11.84
N ILE A 108 3.82 20.03 -10.84
CA ILE A 108 4.21 21.46 -10.88
C ILE A 108 5.10 21.76 -12.08
N GLN A 109 6.07 20.89 -12.38
CA GLN A 109 6.98 21.07 -13.52
C GLN A 109 6.27 20.93 -14.88
N SER A 110 5.21 20.12 -14.94
CA SER A 110 4.54 19.74 -16.19
C SER A 110 3.48 20.75 -16.69
N GLY A 111 3.00 21.69 -15.86
CA GLY A 111 2.05 22.69 -16.33
C GLY A 111 1.70 23.79 -15.32
N ARG A 112 1.52 25.02 -15.83
CA ARG A 112 1.14 26.21 -15.03
C ARG A 112 -0.23 26.10 -14.33
N SER A 113 -1.05 25.11 -14.69
CA SER A 113 -2.39 24.88 -14.11
C SER A 113 -2.43 23.77 -13.05
N PHE A 114 -1.28 23.23 -12.64
CA PHE A 114 -1.24 22.22 -11.58
C PHE A 114 -1.55 22.85 -10.21
N VAL A 115 -2.57 22.33 -9.54
CA VAL A 115 -2.98 22.80 -8.21
C VAL A 115 -2.38 21.87 -7.17
N ILE A 116 -1.58 22.43 -6.25
CA ILE A 116 -0.99 21.65 -5.15
C ILE A 116 -2.11 21.27 -4.16
N PRO A 117 -2.31 19.98 -3.84
CA PRO A 117 -3.25 19.58 -2.80
C PRO A 117 -2.89 20.21 -1.47
N LYS A 118 -3.89 20.58 -0.65
CA LYS A 118 -3.65 21.13 0.68
C LYS A 118 -2.94 20.10 1.56
N ASP A 119 -2.23 20.56 2.58
CA ASP A 119 -1.51 19.66 3.51
C ASP A 119 -2.43 18.60 4.14
N THR A 120 -3.70 18.93 4.38
CA THR A 120 -4.73 18.01 4.90
C THR A 120 -5.17 16.92 3.91
N GLU A 121 -4.73 16.98 2.66
CA GLU A 121 -5.02 16.01 1.60
C GLU A 121 -3.78 15.19 1.21
N GLN A 122 -2.59 15.66 1.62
CA GLN A 122 -1.32 15.02 1.34
C GLN A 122 -1.08 13.83 2.26
N ALA A 123 -0.42 12.80 1.73
CA ALA A 123 0.00 11.61 2.48
C ALA A 123 1.39 11.86 3.06
N ASN A 124 1.47 12.27 4.32
CA ASN A 124 2.73 12.77 4.91
C ASN A 124 3.30 11.83 5.97
N GLU A 125 2.45 11.17 6.77
CA GLU A 125 2.87 10.38 7.93
C GLU A 125 2.15 9.04 8.05
N THR A 126 2.73 8.13 8.84
CA THR A 126 2.17 6.79 9.13
C THR A 126 0.81 6.85 9.82
N THR A 127 0.58 7.86 10.66
CA THR A 127 -0.68 8.10 11.37
C THR A 127 -1.84 8.46 10.45
N ASP A 128 -1.55 8.91 9.23
CA ASP A 128 -2.55 9.27 8.23
C ASP A 128 -3.21 8.03 7.62
N PHE A 129 -2.75 6.82 7.95
CA PHE A 129 -3.19 5.59 7.32
C PHE A 129 -3.81 4.59 8.29
N GLU A 130 -4.75 3.82 7.76
CA GLU A 130 -5.28 2.61 8.37
C GLU A 130 -4.97 1.42 7.47
N LEU A 131 -4.53 0.31 8.08
CA LEU A 131 -4.38 -0.95 7.36
C LEU A 131 -5.76 -1.57 7.15
N VAL A 132 -6.20 -1.64 5.89
CA VAL A 132 -7.48 -2.26 5.51
C VAL A 132 -7.31 -3.77 5.38
N THR A 133 -6.27 -4.19 4.64
CA THR A 133 -5.97 -5.60 4.42
C THR A 133 -4.53 -5.79 3.95
N TRP A 134 -4.03 -7.01 4.03
CA TRP A 134 -2.76 -7.42 3.48
C TRP A 134 -2.85 -8.82 2.84
N LEU A 135 -1.99 -9.06 1.85
CA LEU A 135 -1.79 -10.38 1.25
C LEU A 135 -0.36 -10.84 1.52
N VAL A 136 -0.25 -11.95 2.26
CA VAL A 136 1.01 -12.66 2.47
C VAL A 136 1.39 -13.33 1.15
N ILE A 137 2.61 -13.10 0.69
CA ILE A 137 3.16 -13.75 -0.50
C ILE A 137 4.50 -14.34 -0.06
N LYS A 138 4.64 -15.64 -0.19
CA LYS A 138 5.88 -16.36 0.04
C LYS A 138 6.25 -17.11 -1.23
N ALA A 139 7.55 -17.22 -1.48
CA ALA A 139 8.03 -18.15 -2.50
C ALA A 139 7.65 -19.56 -2.04
N ASP A 140 7.16 -20.36 -2.98
CA ASP A 140 7.05 -21.79 -2.77
C ASP A 140 8.47 -22.34 -2.91
N ASP A 141 9.18 -22.47 -1.79
CA ASP A 141 10.48 -23.14 -1.76
C ASP A 141 10.18 -24.63 -1.88
N GLY A 142 9.89 -25.07 -3.11
CA GLY A 142 9.42 -26.42 -3.47
C GLY A 142 9.84 -27.49 -2.49
N GLY A 143 9.00 -27.67 -1.47
CA GLY A 143 9.13 -28.70 -0.46
C GLY A 143 8.46 -29.93 -1.03
N GLN A 144 9.32 -30.80 -1.56
CA GLN A 144 9.13 -32.21 -1.93
C GLN A 144 7.82 -32.87 -1.52
#